data_AF-A0A528WX02-F1
#
_entry.id   AF-A0A528WX02-F1
#
_cell.length_a   1.000
_cell.length_b   1.000
_cell.length_c   1.000
_cell.angle_alpha   90.00
_cell.angle_beta   90.00
_cell.angle_gamma   90.00
#
_symmetry.space_group_name_H-M   'P 1'
#
loop_
_entity.id
_entity.type
_entity.pdbx_description
1 polymer ?
#
loop_
_entity_poly.entity_id
_entity_poly.type
_entity_poly.pdbx_seq_one_letter_code
_entity_poly.pdbx_strand_id
1 'polypeptide(L)'
;QGGVRVALNPQPLPPHELGAAVADEFVRHAWVAERGGLDMKALLRDLDDWCPTRPKIPKLPPWWGPFPEPELEPRPEWFVDYHLGFAARLSAVATGTRLDETLDQAIDRSLMAIEAVKL
;
A
#
# COMPACT_ATOMS: atom_id res chain seq x y z
N GLN A 1 6.20 -40.73 3.48
CA GLN A 1 5.98 -39.40 4.08
C GLN A 1 6.53 -38.38 3.09
N GLY A 2 5.66 -37.66 2.39
CA GLY A 2 6.05 -36.76 1.31
C GLY A 2 4.96 -35.71 1.14
N GLY A 3 4.84 -34.82 2.13
CA GLY A 3 3.96 -33.67 2.00
C GLY A 3 4.56 -32.72 0.97
N VAL A 4 3.97 -32.68 -0.22
CA VAL A 4 4.21 -31.58 -1.16
C VAL A 4 3.90 -30.29 -0.39
N ARG A 5 4.89 -29.41 -0.23
CA ARG A 5 4.66 -28.05 0.27
C ARG A 5 3.79 -27.35 -0.77
N VAL A 6 2.48 -27.51 -0.62
CA VAL A 6 1.50 -26.72 -1.36
C VAL A 6 1.63 -25.31 -0.80
N ALA A 7 2.35 -24.45 -1.52
CA ALA A 7 2.17 -23.03 -1.35
C ALA A 7 0.73 -22.74 -1.80
N LEU A 8 -0.19 -22.68 -0.84
CA LEU A 8 -1.45 -21.96 -1.01
C LEU A 8 -1.04 -20.62 -1.66
N ASN A 9 -1.61 -20.28 -2.82
CA ASN A 9 -1.42 -19.03 -3.58
C ASN A 9 -0.70 -17.92 -2.77
N PRO A 10 0.38 -17.28 -3.25
CA PRO A 10 1.14 -16.30 -2.48
C PRO A 10 0.21 -15.43 -1.64
N GLN A 11 0.34 -15.57 -0.32
CA GLN A 11 -0.54 -14.84 0.59
C GLN A 11 -0.33 -13.35 0.36
N PRO A 12 -1.39 -12.53 0.40
CA PRO A 12 -1.26 -11.10 0.23
C PRO A 12 -0.27 -10.55 1.26
N LEU A 13 0.48 -9.52 0.87
CA LEU A 13 1.42 -8.87 1.77
C LEU A 13 0.66 -8.28 2.97
N PRO A 14 1.24 -8.33 4.18
CA PRO A 14 0.77 -7.54 5.32
C PRO A 14 0.63 -6.05 4.92
N PRO A 15 -0.35 -5.30 5.47
CA PRO A 15 -0.62 -3.93 5.00
C PRO A 15 0.58 -2.98 5.05
N HIS A 16 1.42 -3.04 6.09
CA HIS A 16 2.63 -2.21 6.17
C HIS A 16 3.69 -2.62 5.15
N GLU A 17 3.85 -3.92 4.86
CA GLU A 17 4.74 -4.40 3.80
C GLU A 17 4.20 -4.00 2.42
N LEU A 18 2.89 -4.04 2.24
CA LEU A 18 2.23 -3.55 1.03
C LEU A 18 2.47 -2.04 0.85
N GLY A 19 2.28 -1.24 1.90
CA GLY A 19 2.57 0.20 1.88
C GLY A 19 4.02 0.48 1.49
N ALA A 20 4.97 -0.24 2.08
CA ALA A 20 6.39 -0.14 1.73
C ALA A 20 6.67 -0.54 0.27
N ALA A 21 6.05 -1.61 -0.24
CA ALA A 21 6.20 -2.03 -1.63
C ALA A 21 5.63 -1.00 -2.62
N VAL A 22 4.50 -0.37 -2.27
CA VAL A 22 3.90 0.71 -3.07
C VAL A 22 4.78 1.98 -3.03
N ALA A 23 5.40 2.28 -1.89
CA ALA A 23 6.37 3.38 -1.80
C ALA A 23 7.59 3.19 -2.72
N ASP A 24 8.11 1.96 -2.83
CA ASP A 24 9.17 1.65 -3.80
C ASP A 24 8.73 1.90 -5.25
N GLU A 25 7.49 1.56 -5.58
CA GLU A 25 6.93 1.81 -6.90
C GLU A 25 6.68 3.30 -7.16
N PHE A 26 6.25 4.04 -6.13
CA PHE A 26 6.12 5.49 -6.19
C PHE A 26 7.47 6.15 -6.47
N VAL A 27 8.53 5.75 -5.76
CA VAL A 27 9.89 6.27 -5.97
C VAL A 27 10.37 5.97 -7.39
N ARG A 28 10.12 4.77 -7.91
CA ARG A 28 10.44 4.43 -9.30
C ARG A 28 9.74 5.35 -10.30
N HIS A 29 8.43 5.56 -10.14
CA HIS A 29 7.68 6.46 -11.01
C HIS A 29 8.14 7.91 -10.89
N ALA A 30 8.42 8.37 -9.68
CA ALA A 30 8.92 9.72 -9.42
C ALA A 30 10.27 9.94 -10.09
N TRP A 31 11.18 8.98 -9.98
CA TRP A 31 12.51 9.02 -10.61
C TRP A 31 12.42 9.07 -12.14
N VAL A 32 11.51 8.29 -12.73
CA VAL A 32 11.26 8.28 -14.19
C VAL A 32 10.62 9.60 -14.63
N ALA A 33 9.63 10.10 -13.88
CA ALA A 33 8.94 11.34 -14.17
C ALA A 33 9.87 12.56 -14.13
N GLU A 34 10.72 12.66 -13.09
CA GLU A 34 11.73 13.71 -12.96
C GLU A 34 12.65 13.76 -14.19
N ARG A 35 13.20 12.60 -14.60
CA ARG A 35 14.13 12.51 -15.75
C ARG A 35 13.44 12.65 -17.10
N GLY A 36 12.19 12.22 -17.18
CA GLY A 36 11.36 12.37 -18.37
C GLY A 36 10.82 13.78 -18.57
N GLY A 37 11.03 14.70 -17.60
CA GLY A 37 10.43 16.03 -17.62
C GLY A 37 8.90 15.98 -17.55
N LEU A 38 8.34 14.94 -16.93
CA LEU A 38 6.91 14.74 -16.76
C LEU A 38 6.38 15.57 -15.59
N ASP A 39 5.08 15.86 -15.60
CA ASP A 39 4.44 16.63 -14.53
C ASP A 39 4.34 15.81 -13.23
N MET A 40 5.13 16.19 -12.24
CA MET A 40 5.12 15.58 -10.91
C MET A 40 3.76 15.73 -10.19
N LYS A 41 2.94 16.73 -10.56
CA LYS A 41 1.58 16.85 -9.99
C LYS A 41 0.65 15.74 -10.47
N ALA A 42 0.85 15.25 -11.71
CA ALA A 42 0.09 14.12 -12.23
C ALA A 42 0.42 12.83 -11.47
N LEU A 43 1.69 12.65 -11.08
CA LEU A 43 2.11 11.52 -10.26
C LEU A 43 1.48 11.57 -8.85
N LEU A 44 1.46 12.73 -8.22
CA LEU A 44 0.83 12.89 -6.91
C LEU A 44 -0.69 12.65 -6.97
N ARG A 45 -1.36 13.06 -8.05
CA ARG A 45 -2.78 12.74 -8.26
C ARG A 45 -2.99 11.23 -8.43
N ASP A 46 -2.12 10.56 -9.19
CA ASP A 46 -2.19 9.10 -9.37
C ASP A 46 -1.99 8.36 -8.04
N LEU A 47 -1.09 8.86 -7.17
CA LEU A 47 -0.94 8.34 -5.81
C LEU A 47 -2.23 8.42 -4.98
N ASP A 48 -3.03 9.48 -5.12
CA ASP A 48 -4.33 9.59 -4.44
C ASP A 48 -5.32 8.52 -4.94
N ASP A 49 -5.19 8.11 -6.20
CA ASP A 49 -6.00 7.06 -6.83
C ASP A 49 -5.51 5.64 -6.47
N TRP A 50 -4.27 5.48 -6.00
CA TRP A 50 -3.71 4.20 -5.55
C TRP A 50 -4.31 3.69 -4.24
N CYS A 51 -5.35 4.36 -3.73
CA CYS A 51 -6.08 3.96 -2.53
C CYS A 51 -6.29 2.44 -2.52
N PRO A 52 -5.71 1.72 -1.54
CA PRO A 52 -5.74 0.27 -1.55
C PRO A 52 -7.19 -0.20 -1.54
N THR A 53 -7.55 -1.05 -2.50
CA THR A 53 -8.92 -1.55 -2.59
C THR A 53 -9.24 -2.25 -1.28
N ARG A 54 -10.21 -1.72 -0.52
CA ARG A 54 -10.71 -2.37 0.70
C ARG A 54 -10.95 -3.85 0.36
N PRO A 55 -10.37 -4.81 1.12
CA PRO A 55 -10.60 -6.22 0.88
C PRO A 55 -12.09 -6.50 0.78
N LYS A 56 -12.53 -7.05 -0.36
CA LYS A 56 -13.92 -7.45 -0.56
C LYS A 56 -14.07 -8.89 -0.11
N ILE A 57 -15.05 -9.15 0.74
CA ILE A 57 -15.42 -10.51 1.13
C ILE A 57 -15.95 -11.23 -0.12
N PRO A 58 -15.34 -12.34 -0.56
CA PRO A 58 -15.86 -13.12 -1.68
C PRO A 58 -17.24 -13.68 -1.32
N LYS A 59 -18.24 -13.51 -2.20
CA LYS A 59 -19.54 -14.18 -2.03
C LYS A 59 -19.38 -15.66 -2.34
N LEU A 60 -19.37 -16.50 -1.31
CA LEU A 60 -19.30 -17.95 -1.47
C LEU A 60 -20.70 -18.56 -1.69
N PRO A 61 -20.81 -19.68 -2.43
CA PRO A 61 -22.09 -20.35 -2.60
C PRO A 61 -22.65 -20.89 -1.26
N PRO A 62 -23.98 -20.85 -1.03
CA PRO A 62 -24.58 -21.26 0.24
C PRO A 62 -24.32 -22.72 0.65
N TRP A 63 -24.02 -23.60 -0.31
CA TRP A 63 -23.80 -25.03 -0.09
C TRP A 63 -22.36 -25.40 0.32
N TRP A 64 -21.44 -24.44 0.39
CA TRP A 64 -20.06 -24.67 0.84
C TRP A 64 -19.89 -24.72 2.36
N GLY A 65 -20.99 -24.69 3.12
CA GLY A 65 -20.97 -24.71 4.59
C GLY A 65 -20.36 -23.44 5.18
N PRO A 66 -20.23 -23.34 6.51
CA PRO A 66 -19.49 -22.26 7.13
C PRO A 66 -18.02 -22.41 6.74
N PHE A 67 -17.56 -21.57 5.80
CA PHE A 67 -16.14 -21.38 5.61
C PHE A 67 -15.58 -20.80 6.91
N PRO A 68 -14.37 -21.18 7.37
CA PRO A 68 -13.69 -20.42 8.41
C PRO A 68 -13.65 -19.00 7.87
N GLU A 69 -14.45 -18.13 8.48
CA GLU A 69 -14.51 -16.72 8.16
C GLU A 69 -13.05 -16.28 8.34
N PRO A 70 -12.35 -15.92 7.25
CA PRO A 70 -10.99 -15.46 7.43
C PRO A 70 -11.09 -14.27 8.40
N GLU A 71 -10.04 -13.98 9.16
CA GLU A 71 -9.99 -12.74 9.94
C GLU A 71 -10.02 -11.56 8.92
N LEU A 72 -11.20 -11.21 8.41
CA LEU A 72 -11.44 -10.49 7.15
C LEU A 72 -12.34 -9.28 7.34
N GLU A 73 -12.60 -8.86 8.56
CA GLU A 73 -12.73 -7.42 8.76
C GLU A 73 -11.31 -6.87 8.62
N PRO A 74 -11.03 -6.01 7.63
CA PRO A 74 -9.82 -5.20 7.67
C PRO A 74 -9.94 -4.42 8.97
N ARG A 75 -9.24 -4.87 10.02
CA ARG A 75 -9.29 -4.18 11.30
C ARG A 75 -8.97 -2.70 11.00
N PRO A 76 -9.66 -1.70 11.58
CA PRO A 76 -9.50 -0.28 11.22
C PRO A 76 -8.05 0.17 10.99
N GLU A 77 -7.12 -0.48 11.70
CA GLU A 77 -5.68 -0.35 11.64
C GLU A 77 -5.06 -0.72 10.28
N TRP A 78 -5.70 -1.51 9.40
CA TRP A 78 -5.12 -1.93 8.11
C TRP A 78 -4.72 -0.74 7.23
N PHE A 79 -5.55 0.31 7.24
CA PHE A 79 -5.33 1.52 6.45
C PHE A 79 -4.22 2.36 7.09
N VAL A 80 -4.21 2.41 8.42
CA VAL A 80 -3.15 3.06 9.20
C VAL A 80 -1.81 2.36 8.97
N ASP A 81 -1.76 1.04 9.08
CA ASP A 81 -0.59 0.20 8.84
C ASP A 81 -0.06 0.36 7.41
N TYR A 82 -0.96 0.42 6.43
CA TYR A 82 -0.59 0.71 5.04
C TYR A 82 0.10 2.06 4.89
N HIS A 83 -0.53 3.14 5.36
CA HIS A 83 0.04 4.48 5.25
C HIS A 83 1.30 4.66 6.10
N LEU A 84 1.38 3.97 7.25
CA LEU A 84 2.56 3.96 8.09
C LEU A 84 3.73 3.27 7.39
N GLY A 85 3.50 2.10 6.79
CA GLY A 85 4.51 1.39 6.00
C GLY A 85 4.99 2.19 4.78
N PHE A 86 4.05 2.84 4.09
CA PHE A 86 4.35 3.72 2.96
C PHE A 86 5.21 4.91 3.38
N ALA A 87 4.77 5.67 4.40
CA ALA A 87 5.50 6.83 4.90
C ALA A 87 6.88 6.44 5.45
N ALA A 88 6.96 5.38 6.26
CA ALA A 88 8.22 4.90 6.82
C ALA A 88 9.23 4.51 5.74
N ARG A 89 8.77 3.87 4.66
CA ARG A 89 9.64 3.53 3.53
C ARG A 89 10.13 4.78 2.81
N LEU A 90 9.26 5.73 2.50
CA LEU A 90 9.66 6.99 1.86
C LEU A 90 10.66 7.78 2.72
N SER A 91 10.44 7.86 4.04
CA SER A 91 11.37 8.54 4.96
C SER A 91 12.76 7.91 5.02
N ALA A 92 12.88 6.62 4.66
CA ALA A 92 14.16 5.92 4.60
C ALA A 92 14.88 6.11 3.24
N VAL A 93 14.21 6.67 2.24
CA VAL A 93 14.79 6.91 0.91
C VAL A 93 15.47 8.26 0.88
N ALA A 94 16.80 8.27 0.77
CA ALA A 94 17.56 9.47 0.44
C ALA A 94 17.74 9.54 -1.07
N THR A 95 17.09 10.48 -1.75
CA THR A 95 17.27 10.65 -3.20
C THR A 95 18.45 11.55 -3.53
N GLY A 96 18.73 12.54 -2.69
CA GLY A 96 19.76 13.54 -2.94
C GLY A 96 19.49 14.38 -4.19
N THR A 97 18.23 14.40 -4.66
CA THR A 97 17.79 15.15 -5.85
C THR A 97 16.62 16.06 -5.52
N ARG A 98 16.05 16.71 -6.55
CA ARG A 98 14.82 17.51 -6.43
C ARG A 98 13.58 16.68 -6.09
N LEU A 99 13.71 15.35 -6.03
CA LEU A 99 12.64 14.44 -5.66
C LEU A 99 12.26 14.54 -4.18
N ASP A 100 13.18 14.99 -3.32
CA ASP A 100 12.95 15.04 -1.87
C ASP A 100 11.65 15.82 -1.53
N GLU A 101 11.40 16.95 -2.19
CA GLU A 101 10.16 17.74 -2.01
C GLU A 101 8.88 16.98 -2.40
N THR A 102 8.96 16.10 -3.41
CA THR A 102 7.81 15.27 -3.83
C THR A 102 7.58 14.12 -2.85
N LEU A 103 8.67 13.53 -2.34
CA LEU A 103 8.58 12.46 -1.35
C LEU A 103 8.03 12.99 -0.02
N ASP A 104 8.47 14.17 0.42
CA ASP A 104 7.94 14.85 1.61
C ASP A 104 6.43 15.09 1.49
N GLN A 105 5.95 15.58 0.33
CA GLN A 105 4.52 15.74 0.09
C GLN A 105 3.74 14.41 0.16
N ALA A 106 4.33 13.32 -0.33
CA ALA A 106 3.71 12.00 -0.27
C ALA A 106 3.68 11.44 1.16
N ILE A 107 4.70 11.73 1.98
CA ILE A 107 4.73 11.43 3.42
C ILE A 107 3.63 12.21 4.13
N ASP A 108 3.56 13.53 3.94
CA ASP A 108 2.56 14.39 4.59
C ASP A 108 1.13 13.94 4.29
N ARG A 109 0.84 13.57 3.03
CA ARG A 109 -0.45 13.00 2.65
C ARG A 109 -0.79 11.72 3.39
N SER A 110 0.18 10.83 3.58
CA SER A 110 -0.02 9.59 4.32
C SER A 110 -0.26 9.85 5.80
N LEU A 111 0.42 10.82 6.40
CA LEU A 111 0.18 11.25 7.78
C LEU A 111 -1.22 11.84 7.93
N MET A 112 -1.64 12.72 7.01
CA MET A 112 -3.01 13.26 7.00
C MET A 112 -4.08 12.17 6.87
N ALA A 113 -3.82 11.14 6.05
CA ALA A 113 -4.72 10.01 5.90
C ALA A 113 -4.85 9.20 7.20
N ILE A 114 -3.75 8.98 7.92
CA ILE A 114 -3.74 8.33 9.24
C ILE A 114 -4.54 9.16 10.25
N GLU A 115 -4.29 10.46 10.34
CA GLU A 115 -4.96 11.37 11.28
C GLU A 115 -6.48 11.48 11.02
N ALA A 116 -6.90 11.32 9.76
CA ALA A 116 -8.32 11.35 9.39
C ALA A 116 -9.09 10.11 9.88
N VAL A 117 -8.41 8.99 10.13
CA VAL A 117 -9.03 7.82 10.76
C VAL A 117 -9.15 8.13 12.25
N LYS A 118 -10.37 8.48 12.67
CA LYS A 118 -10.73 8.52 14.10
C LYS A 118 -10.70 7.10 14.65
N LEU A 119 -9.57 6.68 15.20
CA LEU A 119 -9.44 5.48 16.03
C LEU A 119 -10.12 5.69 17.39
#